data_AF-A0A399XCW8-F1
#
_entry.id   AF-A0A399XCW8-F1
#
_cell.length_a   1.000
_cell.length_b   1.000
_cell.length_c   1.000
_cell.angle_alpha   90.00
_cell.angle_beta   90.00
_cell.angle_gamma   90.00
#
_symmetry.space_group_name_H-M   'P 1'
#
loop_
_entity.id
_entity.type
_entity.pdbx_description
1 polymer ?
#
loop_
_entity_poly.entity_id
_entity_poly.type
_entity_poly.pdbx_seq_one_letter_code
_entity_poly.pdbx_strand_id
1 'polypeptide(L)'
;MGFFFHHIPQQVNCDHLTKYFKGGESMRSKNRLTVLLLVLMVSHVCTLVVRANETTGLPKAYLIAGVPHHKQITGLSCGPASLEILYDFWGEDIDQRAITDVTRTSSIGTYTWDMMRAGYFSHLSRAQGRFFPSYAPKAGYPERPLGYVSFSHASDNLWWTDLKGLIARNIPVVLLMKYAPDDATGHYRIIVGYDEENGVVYFVDPWGRDLNKMTNPDGTITWSMTDFKDAWNYIGYGTDRPYWGAVIMPWRVTIHTTGEIAPGSILEVTAEITYPCLQPFDCSAYSAFNVSAEIILPPEISLWQGASRIDIGSFQAGEKVTVTWLVKLDEGGPDSSITVKATGFVSGAVPEAPRMGEKTKPHSNKGEGGDKKNNRNCYPAYDYTDEIGVEEHLEL
;
A
#
# COMPACT_ATOMS: atom_id res chain seq x y z
N MET A 1 27.34 64.56 -10.17
CA MET A 1 26.70 63.60 -9.26
C MET A 1 26.62 62.27 -9.97
N GLY A 2 27.38 61.22 -9.72
CA GLY A 2 28.36 60.89 -8.70
C GLY A 2 28.63 59.38 -8.89
N PHE A 3 29.55 59.08 -9.83
CA PHE A 3 30.37 57.86 -10.05
C PHE A 3 29.68 56.47 -10.16
N PHE A 4 29.64 55.80 -11.34
CA PHE A 4 30.71 55.05 -12.09
C PHE A 4 31.06 53.69 -11.42
N PHE A 5 31.33 52.54 -12.06
CA PHE A 5 31.65 52.10 -13.45
C PHE A 5 31.57 50.53 -13.45
N HIS A 6 31.16 49.84 -14.55
CA HIS A 6 31.95 48.93 -15.43
C HIS A 6 32.64 47.69 -14.79
N HIS A 7 32.92 46.54 -15.43
CA HIS A 7 32.70 45.89 -16.73
C HIS A 7 33.20 44.43 -16.55
N ILE A 8 32.84 43.57 -17.50
CA ILE A 8 33.17 42.13 -17.69
C ILE A 8 34.66 41.96 -18.17
N PRO A 9 35.15 40.82 -18.74
CA PRO A 9 35.24 39.36 -18.43
C PRO A 9 36.71 38.84 -18.44
N GLN A 10 36.96 37.52 -18.29
CA GLN A 10 37.61 36.66 -19.34
C GLN A 10 38.11 35.27 -18.85
N GLN A 11 37.96 34.30 -19.76
CA GLN A 11 38.59 32.97 -19.83
C GLN A 11 40.11 33.02 -20.12
N VAL A 12 40.76 31.85 -20.05
CA VAL A 12 41.89 31.28 -20.88
C VAL A 12 42.79 30.46 -19.91
N ASN A 13 42.82 29.13 -19.91
CA ASN A 13 43.37 28.11 -20.82
C ASN A 13 44.92 28.04 -20.95
N CYS A 14 45.40 26.79 -21.01
CA CYS A 14 46.69 26.27 -21.50
C CYS A 14 47.93 26.21 -20.57
N ASP A 15 48.28 24.96 -20.24
CA ASP A 15 49.53 24.25 -20.55
C ASP A 15 50.90 24.61 -19.94
N HIS A 16 51.59 23.51 -19.59
CA HIS A 16 53.04 23.29 -19.55
C HIS A 16 53.87 24.01 -18.48
N LEU A 17 54.49 23.20 -17.60
CA LEU A 17 55.95 23.27 -17.35
C LEU A 17 56.44 21.99 -16.64
N THR A 18 57.16 21.17 -17.40
CA THR A 18 58.03 20.09 -16.92
C THR A 18 59.40 20.70 -16.64
N LYS A 19 60.05 20.41 -15.49
CA LYS A 19 61.41 19.82 -15.38
C LYS A 19 62.15 20.10 -14.06
N TYR A 20 62.62 18.99 -13.47
CA TYR A 20 63.83 18.76 -12.66
C TYR A 20 64.03 19.54 -11.34
N PHE A 21 64.06 18.82 -10.22
CA PHE A 21 65.28 18.70 -9.41
C PHE A 21 65.33 17.35 -8.66
N LYS A 22 66.54 16.77 -8.66
CA LYS A 22 66.96 15.50 -8.05
C LYS A 22 67.15 15.65 -6.53
N GLY A 23 66.99 14.55 -5.79
CA GLY A 23 67.80 14.27 -4.60
C GLY A 23 67.06 13.54 -3.48
N GLY A 24 67.63 12.44 -2.98
CA GLY A 24 67.40 11.99 -1.59
C GLY A 24 66.71 10.64 -1.40
N GLU A 25 67.52 9.59 -1.43
CA GLU A 25 67.46 8.27 -0.76
C GLU A 25 66.22 7.80 0.07
N SER A 26 65.88 6.54 -0.21
CA SER A 26 65.60 5.45 0.76
C SER A 26 64.41 5.56 1.73
N MET A 27 63.30 4.89 1.39
CA MET A 27 62.81 3.77 2.21
C MET A 27 61.74 2.91 1.51
N ARG A 28 62.07 1.61 1.43
CA ARG A 28 61.22 0.41 1.29
C ARG A 28 59.73 0.62 1.65
N SER A 29 58.84 0.45 0.67
CA SER A 29 57.41 0.19 0.90
C SER A 29 56.89 -0.77 -0.16
N LYS A 30 57.21 -2.06 -0.01
CA LYS A 30 56.69 -3.16 -0.86
C LYS A 30 55.28 -3.61 -0.45
N ASN A 31 54.58 -2.87 0.42
CA ASN A 31 53.30 -3.30 1.00
C ASN A 31 52.09 -2.44 0.59
N ARG A 32 52.20 -1.59 -0.44
CA ARG A 32 51.07 -0.76 -0.90
C ARG A 32 50.33 -1.29 -2.12
N LEU A 33 50.87 -2.28 -2.84
CA LEU A 33 50.21 -2.84 -4.02
C LEU A 33 49.31 -4.04 -3.70
N THR A 34 49.54 -4.73 -2.58
CA THR A 34 48.72 -5.88 -2.16
C THR A 34 47.43 -5.47 -1.42
N VAL A 35 47.42 -4.30 -0.78
CA VAL A 35 46.24 -3.82 -0.04
C VAL A 35 45.17 -3.22 -0.97
N LEU A 36 45.57 -2.68 -2.14
CA LEU A 36 44.61 -2.12 -3.10
C LEU A 36 43.86 -3.19 -3.92
N LEU A 37 44.42 -4.39 -4.07
CA LEU A 37 43.79 -5.52 -4.77
C LEU A 37 42.91 -6.40 -3.85
N LEU A 38 43.09 -6.33 -2.53
CA LEU A 38 42.20 -6.99 -1.58
C LEU A 38 40.92 -6.19 -1.30
N VAL A 39 40.96 -4.86 -1.39
CA VAL A 39 39.78 -4.00 -1.18
C VAL A 39 38.84 -4.00 -2.41
N LEU A 40 39.36 -4.26 -3.61
CA LEU A 40 38.55 -4.40 -4.83
C LEU A 40 37.99 -5.81 -5.08
N MET A 41 38.45 -6.82 -4.32
CA MET A 41 37.89 -8.19 -4.35
C MET A 41 36.83 -8.43 -3.26
N VAL A 42 36.64 -7.48 -2.32
CA VAL A 42 35.59 -7.55 -1.29
C VAL A 42 34.32 -6.78 -1.70
N SER A 43 34.37 -5.94 -2.74
CA SER A 43 33.20 -5.24 -3.29
C SER A 43 32.49 -5.98 -4.44
N HIS A 44 32.85 -7.23 -4.72
CA HIS A 44 32.15 -8.11 -5.66
C HIS A 44 31.72 -9.42 -4.97
N VAL A 45 31.32 -9.34 -3.70
CA VAL A 45 30.27 -10.25 -3.22
C VAL A 45 29.02 -9.80 -3.94
N CYS A 46 28.84 -10.37 -5.12
CA CYS A 46 27.57 -10.45 -5.79
C CYS A 46 26.57 -10.92 -4.72
N THR A 47 25.78 -9.99 -4.19
CA THR A 47 24.49 -10.31 -3.58
C THR A 47 23.66 -10.90 -4.71
N LEU A 48 23.91 -12.17 -4.99
CA LEU A 48 22.87 -13.09 -5.38
C LEU A 48 21.86 -13.01 -4.24
N VAL A 49 20.93 -12.07 -4.37
CA VAL A 49 19.61 -12.21 -3.77
C VAL A 49 19.15 -13.55 -4.30
N VAL A 50 19.28 -14.58 -3.47
CA VAL A 50 18.58 -15.83 -3.66
C VAL A 50 17.11 -15.42 -3.58
N ARG A 51 16.52 -15.10 -4.74
CA ARG A 51 15.08 -15.21 -4.93
C ARG A 51 14.81 -16.69 -4.77
N ALA A 52 14.57 -17.10 -3.52
CA ALA A 52 13.99 -18.39 -3.26
C ALA A 52 12.69 -18.41 -4.07
N ASN A 53 12.69 -19.25 -5.10
CA ASN A 53 11.54 -19.43 -5.95
C ASN A 53 10.51 -20.15 -5.08
N GLU A 54 9.65 -19.41 -4.37
CA GLU A 54 8.55 -19.91 -3.53
C GLU A 54 7.47 -20.66 -4.35
N THR A 55 7.75 -21.00 -5.60
CA THR A 55 6.79 -21.54 -6.56
C THR A 55 6.62 -23.06 -6.45
N THR A 56 7.51 -23.77 -5.76
CA THR A 56 7.43 -25.23 -5.58
C THR A 56 6.65 -25.67 -4.33
N GLY A 57 6.08 -24.73 -3.56
CA GLY A 57 5.42 -25.00 -2.27
C GLY A 57 3.98 -24.51 -2.11
N LEU A 58 3.40 -23.83 -3.11
CA LEU A 58 2.03 -23.34 -3.00
C LEU A 58 1.03 -24.51 -3.08
N PRO A 59 -0.06 -24.47 -2.28
CA PRO A 59 -1.09 -25.50 -2.36
C PRO A 59 -1.77 -25.47 -3.74
N LYS A 60 -2.26 -26.62 -4.21
CA LYS A 60 -2.99 -26.72 -5.49
C LYS A 60 -4.39 -26.13 -5.44
N ALA A 61 -4.98 -26.05 -4.24
CA ALA A 61 -6.24 -25.40 -4.00
C ALA A 61 -6.16 -24.64 -2.68
N TYR A 62 -6.77 -23.46 -2.64
CA TYR A 62 -6.87 -22.64 -1.45
C TYR A 62 -8.11 -21.76 -1.54
N LEU A 63 -8.81 -21.61 -0.43
CA LEU A 63 -9.92 -20.68 -0.29
C LEU A 63 -9.74 -19.94 1.03
N ILE A 64 -9.66 -18.62 0.96
CA ILE A 64 -9.62 -17.77 2.14
C ILE A 64 -10.97 -17.89 2.83
N ALA A 65 -10.95 -18.33 4.09
CA ALA A 65 -12.17 -18.46 4.88
C ALA A 65 -12.62 -17.09 5.41
N GLY A 66 -13.93 -16.90 5.58
CA GLY A 66 -14.48 -15.75 6.30
C GLY A 66 -14.42 -14.41 5.56
N VAL A 67 -14.20 -14.40 4.24
CA VAL A 67 -14.32 -13.14 3.48
C VAL A 67 -15.79 -12.73 3.45
N PRO A 68 -16.16 -11.52 3.94
CA PRO A 68 -17.53 -11.07 3.99
C PRO A 68 -18.05 -10.75 2.58
N HIS A 69 -19.38 -10.66 2.45
CA HIS A 69 -20.03 -10.29 1.21
C HIS A 69 -20.92 -9.06 1.39
N HIS A 70 -20.56 -8.01 0.65
CA HIS A 70 -21.33 -6.78 0.56
C HIS A 70 -21.78 -6.53 -0.86
N LYS A 71 -23.08 -6.28 -1.03
CA LYS A 71 -23.66 -6.00 -2.33
C LYS A 71 -23.47 -4.52 -2.68
N GLN A 72 -23.11 -4.24 -3.93
CA GLN A 72 -23.06 -2.87 -4.40
C GLN A 72 -24.44 -2.20 -4.36
N ILE A 73 -24.50 -1.00 -3.79
CA ILE A 73 -25.74 -0.25 -3.60
C ILE A 73 -26.24 0.43 -4.88
N THR A 74 -25.36 0.66 -5.86
CA THR A 74 -25.70 1.22 -7.18
C THR A 74 -25.09 0.39 -8.30
N GLY A 75 -25.50 0.60 -9.55
CA GLY A 75 -24.85 -0.01 -10.71
C GLY A 75 -23.42 0.47 -11.00
N LEU A 76 -22.88 1.39 -10.21
CA LEU A 76 -21.57 2.03 -10.43
C LEU A 76 -20.61 1.83 -9.25
N SER A 77 -21.08 1.23 -8.15
CA SER A 77 -20.34 1.13 -6.89
C SER A 77 -19.64 -0.21 -6.68
N CYS A 78 -19.32 -0.97 -7.74
CA CYS A 78 -18.56 -2.22 -7.62
C CYS A 78 -17.16 -2.01 -7.00
N GLY A 79 -16.52 -0.88 -7.28
CA GLY A 79 -15.27 -0.47 -6.62
C GLY A 79 -15.46 -0.25 -5.11
N PRO A 80 -16.31 0.72 -4.69
CA PRO A 80 -16.63 0.93 -3.28
C PRO A 80 -17.08 -0.32 -2.52
N ALA A 81 -17.92 -1.15 -3.13
CA ALA A 81 -18.36 -2.41 -2.53
C ALA A 81 -17.22 -3.42 -2.37
N SER A 82 -16.29 -3.47 -3.34
CA SER A 82 -15.10 -4.32 -3.21
C SER A 82 -14.18 -3.85 -2.07
N LEU A 83 -14.10 -2.54 -1.83
CA LEU A 83 -13.35 -1.99 -0.69
C LEU A 83 -14.03 -2.25 0.64
N GLU A 84 -15.37 -2.14 0.73
CA GLU A 84 -16.14 -2.51 1.93
C GLU A 84 -15.85 -3.96 2.33
N ILE A 85 -15.91 -4.89 1.37
CA ILE A 85 -15.53 -6.31 1.58
C ILE A 85 -14.10 -6.45 2.12
N LEU A 86 -13.13 -5.73 1.55
CA LEU A 86 -11.75 -5.77 2.05
C LEU A 86 -11.60 -5.15 3.44
N TYR A 87 -12.32 -4.07 3.74
CA TYR A 87 -12.21 -3.39 5.03
C TYR A 87 -12.81 -4.23 6.15
N ASP A 88 -14.00 -4.80 5.93
CA ASP A 88 -14.68 -5.72 6.85
C ASP A 88 -13.89 -7.03 7.03
N PHE A 89 -13.20 -7.52 5.99
CA PHE A 89 -12.31 -8.68 6.13
C PHE A 89 -11.16 -8.43 7.11
N TRP A 90 -10.61 -7.21 7.14
CA TRP A 90 -9.45 -6.87 7.97
C TRP A 90 -9.80 -6.20 9.30
N GLY A 91 -11.02 -5.70 9.47
CA GLY A 91 -11.40 -4.90 10.62
C GLY A 91 -12.85 -4.42 10.50
N GLU A 92 -13.03 -3.10 10.38
CA GLU A 92 -14.35 -2.49 10.44
C GLU A 92 -15.13 -2.54 9.12
N ASP A 93 -16.44 -2.77 9.24
CA ASP A 93 -17.42 -2.60 8.16
C ASP A 93 -17.67 -1.10 7.91
N ILE A 94 -17.06 -0.56 6.85
CA ILE A 94 -17.13 0.86 6.50
C ILE A 94 -18.27 1.09 5.51
N ASP A 95 -19.21 1.99 5.83
CA ASP A 95 -20.36 2.32 4.98
C ASP A 95 -19.95 2.58 3.51
N GLN A 96 -20.44 1.75 2.59
CA GLN A 96 -20.17 1.87 1.15
C GLN A 96 -20.41 3.29 0.58
N ARG A 97 -21.35 4.06 1.13
CA ARG A 97 -21.64 5.44 0.70
C ARG A 97 -20.50 6.38 1.05
N ALA A 98 -19.90 6.21 2.23
CA ALA A 98 -18.72 6.94 2.63
C ALA A 98 -17.54 6.60 1.72
N ILE A 99 -17.32 5.30 1.46
CA ILE A 99 -16.28 4.83 0.54
C ILE A 99 -16.46 5.43 -0.86
N THR A 100 -17.68 5.41 -1.39
CA THR A 100 -18.04 5.95 -2.72
C THR A 100 -17.57 7.40 -2.90
N ASP A 101 -17.70 8.23 -1.86
CA ASP A 101 -17.24 9.62 -1.91
C ASP A 101 -15.73 9.78 -1.67
N VAL A 102 -15.10 8.86 -0.94
CA VAL A 102 -13.62 8.83 -0.84
C VAL A 102 -13.00 8.44 -2.17
N THR A 103 -13.54 7.42 -2.84
CA THR A 103 -13.08 6.93 -4.16
C THR A 103 -13.50 7.81 -5.33
N ARG A 104 -14.14 8.97 -5.07
CA ARG A 104 -14.61 9.89 -6.13
C ARG A 104 -15.42 9.16 -7.21
N THR A 105 -16.21 8.16 -6.84
CA THR A 105 -17.01 7.38 -7.78
C THR A 105 -17.99 8.30 -8.51
N SER A 106 -18.21 8.01 -9.79
CA SER A 106 -19.02 8.85 -10.68
C SER A 106 -19.85 8.03 -11.67
N SER A 107 -20.47 8.69 -12.66
CA SER A 107 -21.28 8.01 -13.68
C SER A 107 -20.49 7.04 -14.58
N ILE A 108 -19.15 7.10 -14.56
CA ILE A 108 -18.28 6.18 -15.29
C ILE A 108 -17.67 5.08 -14.41
N GLY A 109 -18.05 5.02 -13.12
CA GLY A 109 -17.51 4.09 -12.14
C GLY A 109 -16.38 4.71 -11.31
N THR A 110 -15.41 3.87 -10.94
CA THR A 110 -14.31 4.21 -10.02
C THR A 110 -12.97 3.91 -10.66
N TYR A 111 -12.05 4.88 -10.66
CA TYR A 111 -10.70 4.69 -11.18
C TYR A 111 -9.83 3.88 -10.23
N THR A 112 -8.88 3.13 -10.77
CA THR A 112 -7.94 2.32 -9.98
C THR A 112 -7.11 3.13 -8.98
N TRP A 113 -6.60 4.31 -9.36
CA TRP A 113 -5.87 5.18 -8.42
C TRP A 113 -6.76 5.70 -7.28
N ASP A 114 -8.06 5.82 -7.50
CA ASP A 114 -9.01 6.20 -6.47
C ASP A 114 -9.29 5.05 -5.50
N MET A 115 -9.28 3.81 -5.99
CA MET A 115 -9.29 2.61 -5.15
C MET A 115 -8.06 2.60 -4.23
N MET A 116 -6.87 2.89 -4.77
CA MET A 116 -5.63 2.95 -4.00
C MET A 116 -5.63 4.07 -2.97
N ARG A 117 -6.10 5.24 -3.38
CA ARG A 117 -6.19 6.41 -2.50
C ARG A 117 -7.14 6.17 -1.32
N ALA A 118 -8.24 5.46 -1.54
CA ALA A 118 -9.21 5.16 -0.51
C ALA A 118 -8.65 4.26 0.60
N GLY A 119 -7.77 3.31 0.26
CA GLY A 119 -7.14 2.49 1.28
C GLY A 119 -6.23 3.29 2.21
N TYR A 120 -5.52 4.30 1.70
CA TYR A 120 -4.72 5.23 2.50
C TYR A 120 -5.53 6.26 3.30
N PHE A 121 -6.83 6.41 3.07
CA PHE A 121 -7.62 7.52 3.63
C PHE A 121 -7.66 7.49 5.16
N SER A 122 -7.17 8.57 5.79
CA SER A 122 -7.10 8.70 7.25
C SER A 122 -7.77 9.99 7.75
N HIS A 123 -7.77 10.17 9.07
CA HIS A 123 -8.31 11.35 9.76
C HIS A 123 -7.71 12.69 9.31
N LEU A 124 -6.58 12.68 8.60
CA LEU A 124 -5.97 13.88 8.01
C LEU A 124 -6.66 14.34 6.72
N SER A 125 -7.52 13.49 6.16
CA SER A 125 -8.13 13.67 4.85
C SER A 125 -9.64 13.80 4.91
N ARG A 126 -10.17 14.53 3.92
CA ARG A 126 -11.60 14.68 3.66
C ARG A 126 -11.95 14.10 2.30
N ALA A 127 -13.13 13.47 2.20
CA ALA A 127 -13.66 12.97 0.95
C ALA A 127 -13.86 14.09 -0.09
N GLN A 128 -13.41 13.83 -1.31
CA GLN A 128 -13.49 14.77 -2.43
C GLN A 128 -14.66 14.44 -3.39
N GLY A 129 -15.24 13.25 -3.26
CA GLY A 129 -16.45 12.81 -3.93
C GLY A 129 -17.72 13.55 -3.49
N ARG A 130 -18.78 13.43 -4.30
CA ARG A 130 -20.07 14.08 -4.09
C ARG A 130 -21.25 13.21 -4.57
N PHE A 131 -21.05 11.91 -4.69
CA PHE A 131 -22.09 10.95 -5.06
C PHE A 131 -23.09 10.77 -3.90
N PHE A 132 -22.62 10.68 -2.65
CA PHE A 132 -23.43 10.60 -1.44
C PHE A 132 -23.03 11.68 -0.42
N PRO A 133 -23.24 12.98 -0.72
CA PRO A 133 -22.60 14.08 0.01
C PRO A 133 -22.96 14.15 1.50
N SER A 134 -24.10 13.57 1.91
CA SER A 134 -24.50 13.48 3.33
C SER A 134 -23.67 12.46 4.14
N TYR A 135 -22.99 11.54 3.46
CA TYR A 135 -22.17 10.48 4.05
C TYR A 135 -20.67 10.72 3.86
N ALA A 136 -20.30 11.75 3.09
CA ALA A 136 -18.91 12.09 2.80
C ALA A 136 -18.11 12.39 4.09
N PRO A 137 -17.10 11.57 4.44
CA PRO A 137 -16.34 11.79 5.66
C PRO A 137 -15.48 13.05 5.59
N LYS A 138 -15.34 13.72 6.74
CA LYS A 138 -14.59 14.99 6.87
C LYS A 138 -13.17 14.83 7.41
N ALA A 139 -12.90 13.72 8.06
CA ALA A 139 -11.63 13.40 8.72
C ALA A 139 -11.56 11.88 8.87
N GLY A 140 -11.14 11.16 7.82
CA GLY A 140 -11.04 9.69 7.85
C GLY A 140 -12.39 8.99 7.85
N TYR A 141 -12.40 7.66 7.81
CA TYR A 141 -13.64 6.92 7.98
C TYR A 141 -14.07 7.00 9.46
N PRO A 142 -15.38 7.20 9.76
CA PRO A 142 -15.85 7.27 11.15
C PRO A 142 -15.46 6.06 12.00
N GLU A 143 -15.50 4.87 11.40
CA GLU A 143 -15.19 3.59 12.04
C GLU A 143 -13.67 3.34 12.07
N ARG A 144 -12.91 3.89 11.10
CA ARG A 144 -11.46 3.69 10.99
C ARG A 144 -10.70 5.00 10.72
N PRO A 145 -10.09 5.62 11.74
CA PRO A 145 -9.39 6.90 11.60
C PRO A 145 -7.99 6.78 10.98
N LEU A 146 -7.40 5.59 10.94
CA LEU A 146 -6.11 5.32 10.28
C LEU A 146 -6.33 4.74 8.88
N GLY A 147 -5.45 5.12 7.96
CA GLY A 147 -5.39 4.47 6.65
C GLY A 147 -4.73 3.10 6.74
N TYR A 148 -5.09 2.22 5.81
CA TYR A 148 -4.35 1.01 5.51
C TYR A 148 -3.25 1.29 4.49
N VAL A 149 -2.36 0.32 4.30
CA VAL A 149 -1.46 0.36 3.15
C VAL A 149 -2.14 -0.22 1.92
N SER A 150 -1.86 0.37 0.76
CA SER A 150 -2.51 0.00 -0.50
C SER A 150 -1.47 -0.18 -1.60
N PHE A 151 -1.40 -1.36 -2.21
CA PHE A 151 -0.48 -1.62 -3.33
C PHE A 151 -1.26 -2.09 -4.55
N SER A 152 -0.84 -1.65 -5.74
CA SER A 152 -1.40 -2.13 -7.00
C SER A 152 -0.31 -2.58 -7.94
N HIS A 153 -0.66 -3.53 -8.79
CA HIS A 153 0.20 -4.05 -9.83
C HIS A 153 -0.63 -4.31 -11.09
N ALA A 154 -0.08 -3.96 -12.24
CA ALA A 154 -0.61 -4.32 -13.54
C ALA A 154 0.57 -4.72 -14.43
N SER A 155 0.33 -5.63 -15.37
CA SER A 155 1.39 -6.26 -16.16
C SER A 155 0.85 -6.65 -17.52
N ASP A 156 1.71 -6.74 -18.54
CA ASP A 156 1.33 -7.27 -19.84
C ASP A 156 1.17 -8.80 -19.81
N ASN A 157 1.67 -9.44 -18.74
CA ASN A 157 1.65 -10.89 -18.55
C ASN A 157 0.85 -11.26 -17.30
N LEU A 158 0.14 -12.38 -17.38
CA LEU A 158 -0.56 -12.96 -16.24
C LEU A 158 0.44 -13.31 -15.12
N TRP A 159 0.29 -12.70 -13.95
CA TRP A 159 1.10 -12.95 -12.75
C TRP A 159 0.44 -13.98 -11.83
N TRP A 160 0.03 -15.12 -12.38
CA TRP A 160 -0.76 -16.14 -11.67
C TRP A 160 -0.05 -16.69 -10.42
N THR A 161 1.25 -16.92 -10.51
CA THR A 161 2.02 -17.49 -9.39
C THR A 161 2.06 -16.55 -8.19
N ASP A 162 2.29 -15.25 -8.43
CA ASP A 162 2.31 -14.26 -7.36
C ASP A 162 0.90 -14.08 -6.77
N LEU A 163 -0.15 -14.09 -7.61
CA LEU A 163 -1.53 -14.03 -7.14
C LEU A 163 -1.89 -15.20 -6.22
N LYS A 164 -1.50 -16.43 -6.59
CA LYS A 164 -1.66 -17.59 -5.69
C LYS A 164 -0.88 -17.42 -4.38
N GLY A 165 0.32 -16.85 -4.44
CA GLY A 165 1.14 -16.57 -3.26
C GLY A 165 0.52 -15.55 -2.30
N LEU A 166 -0.29 -14.62 -2.79
CA LEU A 166 -1.08 -13.71 -1.95
C LEU A 166 -2.28 -14.45 -1.32
N ILE A 167 -3.04 -15.18 -2.14
CA ILE A 167 -4.23 -15.92 -1.68
C ILE A 167 -3.86 -16.96 -0.61
N ALA A 168 -2.79 -17.72 -0.81
CA ALA A 168 -2.32 -18.74 0.13
C ALA A 168 -1.82 -18.16 1.48
N ARG A 169 -1.64 -16.84 1.57
CA ARG A 169 -1.31 -16.10 2.80
C ARG A 169 -2.52 -15.42 3.43
N ASN A 170 -3.74 -15.77 3.00
CA ASN A 170 -5.00 -15.13 3.41
C ASN A 170 -5.07 -13.64 3.05
N ILE A 171 -4.52 -13.26 1.88
CA ILE A 171 -4.59 -11.89 1.39
C ILE A 171 -5.54 -11.86 0.19
N PRO A 172 -6.80 -11.41 0.37
CA PRO A 172 -7.71 -11.20 -0.75
C PRO A 172 -7.20 -10.08 -1.65
N VAL A 173 -7.46 -10.22 -2.97
CA VAL A 173 -6.96 -9.26 -3.97
C VAL A 173 -8.14 -8.72 -4.77
N VAL A 174 -8.26 -7.40 -4.85
CA VAL A 174 -9.24 -6.74 -5.73
C VAL A 174 -8.69 -6.73 -7.15
N LEU A 175 -9.48 -7.21 -8.10
CA LEU A 175 -9.12 -7.25 -9.51
C LEU A 175 -10.03 -6.31 -10.30
N LEU A 176 -9.45 -5.64 -11.31
CA LEU A 176 -10.22 -4.96 -12.35
C LEU A 176 -10.26 -5.87 -13.58
N MET A 177 -11.46 -6.29 -13.96
CA MET A 177 -11.68 -7.25 -15.04
C MET A 177 -12.93 -6.91 -15.85
N LYS A 178 -13.14 -7.62 -16.97
CA LYS A 178 -14.43 -7.60 -17.67
C LYS A 178 -15.54 -8.14 -16.75
N TYR A 179 -16.76 -7.64 -16.91
CA TYR A 179 -17.93 -8.13 -16.19
C TYR A 179 -18.18 -9.60 -16.51
N ALA A 180 -18.12 -9.97 -17.78
CA ALA A 180 -18.16 -11.34 -18.28
C ALA A 180 -17.21 -11.49 -19.49
N PRO A 181 -16.82 -12.70 -19.91
CA PRO A 181 -15.97 -12.89 -21.09
C PRO A 181 -16.51 -12.21 -22.36
N ASP A 182 -17.84 -12.16 -22.51
CA ASP A 182 -18.58 -11.54 -23.61
C ASP A 182 -19.08 -10.11 -23.32
N ASP A 183 -18.82 -9.58 -22.11
CA ASP A 183 -19.18 -8.22 -21.71
C ASP A 183 -17.94 -7.44 -21.26
N ALA A 184 -17.44 -6.58 -22.16
CA ALA A 184 -16.25 -5.76 -21.93
C ALA A 184 -16.46 -4.59 -20.95
N THR A 185 -17.60 -4.51 -20.27
CA THR A 185 -17.81 -3.54 -19.18
C THR A 185 -16.86 -3.85 -18.02
N GLY A 186 -16.13 -2.85 -17.53
CA GLY A 186 -15.23 -3.03 -16.39
C GLY A 186 -15.97 -3.29 -15.09
N HIS A 187 -15.46 -4.22 -14.29
CA HIS A 187 -16.03 -4.61 -13.00
C HIS A 187 -14.93 -4.97 -12.01
N TYR A 188 -15.13 -4.59 -10.75
CA TYR A 188 -14.25 -4.98 -9.65
C TYR A 188 -14.79 -6.22 -8.94
N ARG A 189 -13.90 -7.17 -8.63
CA ARG A 189 -14.19 -8.37 -7.84
C ARG A 189 -13.03 -8.64 -6.88
N ILE A 190 -13.30 -9.37 -5.80
CA ILE A 190 -12.25 -9.86 -4.92
C ILE A 190 -11.99 -11.33 -5.25
N ILE A 191 -10.77 -11.68 -5.68
CA ILE A 191 -10.38 -13.09 -5.76
C ILE A 191 -9.97 -13.57 -4.38
N VAL A 192 -10.55 -14.70 -3.98
CA VAL A 192 -10.40 -15.27 -2.62
C VAL A 192 -9.94 -16.72 -2.64
N GLY A 193 -9.83 -17.33 -3.82
CA GLY A 193 -9.41 -18.72 -3.88
C GLY A 193 -9.20 -19.25 -5.29
N TYR A 194 -8.67 -20.46 -5.34
CA TYR A 194 -8.45 -21.22 -6.55
C TYR A 194 -8.47 -22.72 -6.26
N ASP A 195 -8.73 -23.50 -7.30
CA ASP A 195 -8.57 -24.94 -7.31
C ASP A 195 -8.01 -25.35 -8.68
N GLU A 196 -6.73 -25.71 -8.71
CA GLU A 196 -6.03 -26.08 -9.94
C GLU A 196 -6.42 -27.47 -10.45
N GLU A 197 -6.89 -28.35 -9.57
CA GLU A 197 -7.32 -29.70 -9.98
C GLU A 197 -8.67 -29.63 -10.71
N ASN A 198 -9.55 -28.73 -10.25
CA ASN A 198 -10.83 -28.45 -10.90
C ASN A 198 -10.73 -27.35 -11.98
N GLY A 199 -9.60 -26.65 -12.08
CA GLY A 199 -9.37 -25.60 -13.07
C GLY A 199 -10.25 -24.37 -12.87
N VAL A 200 -10.51 -23.99 -11.62
CA VAL A 200 -11.42 -22.88 -11.26
C VAL A 200 -10.77 -21.86 -10.32
N VAL A 201 -11.38 -20.68 -10.27
CA VAL A 201 -11.10 -19.61 -9.29
C VAL A 201 -12.38 -19.19 -8.59
N TYR A 202 -12.24 -18.68 -7.37
CA TYR A 202 -13.34 -18.22 -6.53
C TYR A 202 -13.23 -16.72 -6.29
N PHE A 203 -14.34 -16.01 -6.50
CA PHE A 203 -14.46 -14.59 -6.20
C PHE A 203 -15.57 -14.33 -5.20
N VAL A 204 -15.44 -13.27 -4.41
CA VAL A 204 -16.60 -12.56 -3.86
C VAL A 204 -16.96 -11.45 -4.85
N ASP A 205 -18.19 -11.47 -5.37
CA ASP A 205 -18.66 -10.51 -6.37
C ASP A 205 -19.73 -9.58 -5.79
N PRO A 206 -19.46 -8.27 -5.68
CA PRO A 206 -20.40 -7.32 -5.09
C PRO A 206 -21.66 -7.10 -5.93
N TRP A 207 -21.72 -7.52 -7.21
CA TRP A 207 -22.91 -7.27 -8.04
C TRP A 207 -24.12 -8.10 -7.58
N GLY A 208 -23.89 -9.36 -7.18
CA GLY A 208 -24.93 -10.27 -6.68
C GLY A 208 -26.13 -10.46 -7.61
N ARG A 209 -25.96 -10.23 -8.93
CA ARG A 209 -26.98 -10.44 -9.99
C ARG A 209 -26.36 -10.98 -11.27
N ASP A 210 -25.28 -11.75 -11.19
CA ASP A 210 -24.83 -12.49 -12.37
C ASP A 210 -25.94 -13.49 -12.72
N LEU A 211 -26.79 -13.12 -13.69
CA LEU A 211 -28.01 -13.88 -14.02
C LEU A 211 -27.69 -15.27 -14.59
N ASN A 212 -26.43 -15.50 -14.97
CA ASN A 212 -25.97 -16.73 -15.60
C ASN A 212 -25.04 -17.56 -14.69
N LYS A 213 -24.60 -17.03 -13.54
CA LYS A 213 -23.74 -17.75 -12.58
C LYS A 213 -24.33 -17.66 -11.18
N MET A 214 -24.61 -18.82 -10.59
CA MET A 214 -25.17 -18.90 -9.25
C MET A 214 -24.18 -18.30 -8.24
N THR A 215 -24.55 -17.18 -7.63
CA THR A 215 -23.86 -16.64 -6.44
C THR A 215 -24.28 -17.47 -5.24
N ASN A 216 -23.30 -18.04 -4.56
CA ASN A 216 -23.52 -18.77 -3.32
C ASN A 216 -24.06 -17.80 -2.24
N PRO A 217 -24.72 -18.31 -1.18
CA PRO A 217 -25.24 -17.46 -0.10
C PRO A 217 -24.20 -16.56 0.57
N ASP A 218 -22.93 -17.00 0.56
CA ASP A 218 -21.76 -16.26 1.07
C ASP A 218 -21.18 -15.24 0.08
N GLY A 219 -21.84 -14.99 -1.06
CA GLY A 219 -21.37 -14.08 -2.10
C GLY A 219 -20.34 -14.67 -3.06
N THR A 220 -19.91 -15.91 -2.83
CA THR A 220 -18.88 -16.53 -3.65
C THR A 220 -19.43 -16.94 -5.02
N ILE A 221 -18.66 -16.66 -6.08
CA ILE A 221 -18.89 -17.17 -7.43
C ILE A 221 -17.67 -17.95 -7.93
N THR A 222 -17.93 -18.96 -8.75
CA THR A 222 -16.88 -19.84 -9.31
C THR A 222 -16.75 -19.59 -10.81
N TRP A 223 -15.52 -19.37 -11.29
CA TRP A 223 -15.23 -19.21 -12.71
C TRP A 223 -14.21 -20.24 -13.17
N SER A 224 -14.32 -20.65 -14.44
CA SER A 224 -13.25 -21.43 -15.07
C SER A 224 -11.98 -20.58 -15.17
N MET A 225 -10.82 -21.23 -15.10
CA MET A 225 -9.52 -20.58 -15.29
C MET A 225 -9.41 -19.88 -16.65
N THR A 226 -10.07 -20.42 -17.68
CA THR A 226 -10.10 -19.83 -19.03
C THR A 226 -10.86 -18.50 -19.02
N ASP A 227 -12.09 -18.48 -18.49
CA ASP A 227 -12.92 -17.26 -18.42
C ASP A 227 -12.26 -16.19 -17.56
N PHE A 228 -11.65 -16.60 -16.45
CA PHE A 228 -10.90 -15.70 -15.58
C PHE A 228 -9.74 -15.03 -16.32
N LYS A 229 -8.91 -15.80 -17.01
CA LYS A 229 -7.76 -15.26 -17.74
C LYS A 229 -8.18 -14.31 -18.85
N ASP A 230 -9.25 -14.62 -19.58
CA ASP A 230 -9.77 -13.75 -20.64
C ASP A 230 -10.34 -12.44 -20.05
N ALA A 231 -11.13 -12.53 -18.99
CA ALA A 231 -11.75 -11.35 -18.39
C ALA A 231 -10.74 -10.47 -17.63
N TRP A 232 -9.73 -11.05 -16.99
CA TRP A 232 -8.71 -10.28 -16.28
C TRP A 232 -7.65 -9.67 -17.20
N ASN A 233 -7.55 -10.17 -18.45
CA ASN A 233 -6.84 -9.49 -19.52
C ASN A 233 -7.63 -8.26 -20.01
N TYR A 234 -7.80 -7.29 -19.12
CA TYR A 234 -8.64 -6.12 -19.31
C TYR A 234 -7.89 -4.85 -18.95
N ILE A 235 -7.98 -3.86 -19.83
CA ILE A 235 -7.47 -2.51 -19.61
C ILE A 235 -8.69 -1.61 -19.44
N GLY A 236 -8.77 -0.95 -18.29
CA GLY A 236 -9.91 -0.10 -17.94
C GLY A 236 -9.47 1.24 -17.37
N TYR A 237 -10.43 1.91 -16.74
CA TYR A 237 -10.22 3.25 -16.19
C TYR A 237 -9.13 3.28 -15.12
N GLY A 238 -7.99 3.83 -15.51
CA GLY A 238 -6.87 4.15 -14.64
C GLY A 238 -5.71 3.17 -14.60
N THR A 239 -5.72 2.20 -15.51
CA THR A 239 -4.56 1.35 -15.80
C THR A 239 -4.26 1.40 -17.29
N ASP A 240 -2.98 1.43 -17.66
CA ASP A 240 -2.51 1.34 -19.05
C ASP A 240 -2.12 -0.10 -19.44
N ARG A 241 -2.15 -1.03 -18.48
CA ARG A 241 -1.76 -2.43 -18.63
C ARG A 241 -2.87 -3.37 -18.12
N PRO A 242 -2.98 -4.58 -18.67
CA PRO A 242 -3.95 -5.56 -18.21
C PRO A 242 -3.54 -6.19 -16.87
N TYR A 243 -4.33 -7.16 -16.41
CA TYR A 243 -4.08 -7.90 -15.17
C TYR A 243 -3.88 -6.98 -13.96
N TRP A 244 -4.66 -5.90 -13.88
CA TRP A 244 -4.60 -5.01 -12.73
C TRP A 244 -5.19 -5.71 -11.49
N GLY A 245 -4.44 -5.68 -10.40
CA GLY A 245 -4.89 -6.11 -9.09
C GLY A 245 -4.31 -5.23 -7.99
N ALA A 246 -5.02 -5.17 -6.87
CA ALA A 246 -4.63 -4.40 -5.71
C ALA A 246 -4.89 -5.16 -4.40
N VAL A 247 -4.02 -4.90 -3.43
CA VAL A 247 -4.19 -5.30 -2.03
C VAL A 247 -4.29 -4.06 -1.18
N ILE A 248 -5.18 -4.11 -0.20
CA ILE A 248 -5.32 -3.08 0.83
C ILE A 248 -5.42 -3.82 2.16
N MET A 249 -4.51 -3.53 3.07
CA MET A 249 -4.34 -4.30 4.31
C MET A 249 -3.71 -3.44 5.41
N PRO A 250 -3.95 -3.78 6.69
CA PRO A 250 -3.30 -3.09 7.81
C PRO A 250 -1.80 -3.39 7.85
N TRP A 251 -1.10 -2.64 8.70
CA TRP A 251 0.21 -3.08 9.18
C TRP A 251 0.03 -4.34 10.03
N ARG A 252 1.12 -5.06 10.30
CA ARG A 252 1.07 -6.18 11.24
C ARG A 252 1.90 -5.87 12.46
N VAL A 253 1.29 -5.93 13.63
CA VAL A 253 1.98 -5.87 14.91
C VAL A 253 1.77 -7.19 15.64
N THR A 254 2.84 -7.77 16.15
CA THR A 254 2.76 -8.95 17.02
C THR A 254 3.37 -8.58 18.36
N ILE A 255 2.58 -8.72 19.42
CA ILE A 255 2.97 -8.33 20.78
C ILE A 255 3.35 -9.60 21.54
N HIS A 256 4.50 -9.55 22.20
CA HIS A 256 5.04 -10.59 23.06
C HIS A 256 5.35 -10.02 24.43
N THR A 257 5.12 -10.81 25.47
CA THR A 257 5.48 -10.45 26.84
C THR A 257 6.48 -11.44 27.42
N THR A 258 7.37 -10.95 28.27
CA THR A 258 8.33 -11.79 29.01
C THR A 258 8.45 -11.26 30.43
N GLY A 259 8.26 -12.16 31.41
CA GLY A 259 8.24 -11.82 32.83
C GLY A 259 7.09 -12.50 33.56
N GLU A 260 7.01 -12.27 34.86
CA GLU A 260 5.92 -12.77 35.69
C GLU A 260 4.72 -11.82 35.59
N ILE A 261 3.52 -12.35 35.33
CA ILE A 261 2.27 -11.58 35.31
C ILE A 261 1.68 -11.59 36.72
N ALA A 262 2.26 -10.78 37.61
CA ALA A 262 1.84 -10.65 39.01
C ALA A 262 1.93 -9.19 39.49
N PRO A 263 1.04 -8.74 40.37
CA PRO A 263 1.13 -7.39 40.94
C PRO A 263 2.50 -7.10 41.56
N GLY A 264 3.05 -5.93 41.24
CA GLY A 264 4.38 -5.47 41.63
C GLY A 264 5.53 -5.93 40.72
N SER A 265 5.28 -6.84 39.76
CA SER A 265 6.32 -7.29 38.83
C SER A 265 6.62 -6.26 37.74
N ILE A 266 7.76 -6.46 37.08
CA ILE A 266 8.12 -5.75 35.86
C ILE A 266 7.96 -6.74 34.70
N LEU A 267 7.18 -6.35 33.70
CA LEU A 267 6.93 -7.10 32.49
C LEU A 267 7.65 -6.42 31.32
N GLU A 268 8.37 -7.20 30.52
CA GLU A 268 8.89 -6.75 29.24
C GLU A 268 7.84 -6.96 28.16
N VAL A 269 7.51 -5.90 27.42
CA VAL A 269 6.56 -5.92 26.31
C VAL A 269 7.34 -5.63 25.03
N THR A 270 7.38 -6.59 24.12
CA THR A 270 8.06 -6.47 22.84
C THR A 270 7.04 -6.50 21.71
N ALA A 271 7.11 -5.54 20.80
CA ALA A 271 6.28 -5.49 19.59
C ALA A 271 7.13 -5.66 18.34
N GLU A 272 6.78 -6.67 17.53
CA GLU A 272 7.30 -6.85 16.18
C GLU A 272 6.38 -6.17 15.17
N ILE A 273 6.85 -5.09 14.57
CA ILE A 273 6.08 -4.26 13.66
C ILE A 273 6.54 -4.54 12.23
N THR A 274 5.61 -4.88 11.35
CA THR A 274 5.86 -5.12 9.91
C THR A 274 5.05 -4.14 9.08
N TYR A 275 5.73 -3.38 8.23
CA TYR A 275 5.09 -2.63 7.14
C TYR A 275 5.07 -3.52 5.91
N PRO A 276 3.91 -4.07 5.50
CA PRO A 276 3.90 -5.19 4.59
C PRO A 276 4.21 -4.75 3.16
N CYS A 277 4.90 -5.61 2.42
CA CYS A 277 4.93 -5.57 0.97
C CYS A 277 5.25 -6.97 0.45
N LEU A 278 4.48 -7.41 -0.52
CA LEU A 278 4.62 -8.74 -1.11
C LEU A 278 4.77 -8.60 -2.63
N GLN A 279 5.42 -9.57 -3.25
CA GLN A 279 5.42 -9.62 -4.72
C GLN A 279 3.97 -9.81 -5.23
N PRO A 280 3.61 -9.21 -6.37
CA PRO A 280 4.48 -8.52 -7.33
C PRO A 280 4.51 -6.98 -7.16
N PHE A 281 4.10 -6.46 -6.01
CA PHE A 281 3.99 -5.03 -5.78
C PHE A 281 5.35 -4.35 -5.70
N ASP A 282 5.44 -3.12 -6.22
CA ASP A 282 6.65 -2.31 -6.12
C ASP A 282 6.76 -1.69 -4.71
N CYS A 283 7.51 -2.35 -3.85
CA CYS A 283 7.74 -1.91 -2.48
C CYS A 283 8.51 -0.58 -2.39
N SER A 284 9.29 -0.24 -3.41
CA SER A 284 10.11 0.96 -3.40
C SER A 284 9.33 2.23 -3.71
N ALA A 285 8.14 2.09 -4.31
CA ALA A 285 7.26 3.21 -4.63
C ALA A 285 6.55 3.79 -3.40
N TYR A 286 6.59 3.10 -2.25
CA TYR A 286 5.79 3.43 -1.07
C TYR A 286 6.63 3.36 0.21
N SER A 287 7.26 4.48 0.57
CA SER A 287 7.92 4.62 1.87
C SER A 287 7.00 5.33 2.86
N ALA A 288 6.97 4.85 4.10
CA ALA A 288 6.38 5.56 5.23
C ALA A 288 7.45 6.40 5.94
N PHE A 289 7.10 7.62 6.35
CA PHE A 289 7.97 8.51 7.11
C PHE A 289 7.34 8.91 8.45
N ASN A 290 8.15 9.43 9.37
CA ASN A 290 7.78 9.70 10.76
C ASN A 290 7.08 8.50 11.41
N VAL A 291 7.64 7.32 11.18
CA VAL A 291 7.15 6.05 11.72
C VAL A 291 7.40 6.04 13.22
N SER A 292 6.41 5.62 13.98
CA SER A 292 6.52 5.49 15.44
C SER A 292 5.69 4.35 15.97
N ALA A 293 6.11 3.84 17.13
CA ALA A 293 5.37 2.88 17.91
C ALA A 293 5.02 3.48 19.27
N GLU A 294 3.78 3.32 19.71
CA GLU A 294 3.30 3.83 21.00
C GLU A 294 2.63 2.70 21.78
N ILE A 295 3.06 2.48 23.02
CA ILE A 295 2.36 1.62 23.96
C ILE A 295 1.31 2.43 24.72
N ILE A 296 0.08 1.95 24.72
CA ILE A 296 -1.05 2.51 25.46
C ILE A 296 -1.41 1.50 26.55
N LEU A 297 -1.35 1.97 27.79
CA LEU A 297 -1.49 1.14 28.98
C LEU A 297 -2.80 1.45 29.70
N PRO A 298 -3.45 0.42 30.27
CA PRO A 298 -4.60 0.61 31.14
C PRO A 298 -4.16 1.17 32.50
N PRO A 299 -5.09 1.71 33.32
CA PRO A 299 -4.74 2.36 34.59
C PRO A 299 -3.95 1.49 35.58
N GLU A 300 -4.07 0.16 35.47
CA GLU A 300 -3.43 -0.83 36.34
C GLU A 300 -1.96 -1.11 35.97
N ILE A 301 -1.49 -0.60 34.82
CA ILE A 301 -0.14 -0.83 34.31
C ILE A 301 0.53 0.52 34.05
N SER A 302 1.70 0.73 34.64
CA SER A 302 2.48 1.96 34.43
C SER A 302 3.77 1.68 33.67
N LEU A 303 4.23 2.67 32.90
CA LEU A 303 5.52 2.59 32.25
C LEU A 303 6.62 2.64 33.32
N TRP A 304 7.48 1.62 33.37
CA TRP A 304 8.57 1.57 34.34
C TRP A 304 9.70 2.53 33.98
N GLN A 305 10.10 2.54 32.71
CA GLN A 305 11.18 3.38 32.17
C GLN A 305 10.93 3.77 30.72
N GLY A 306 11.53 4.89 30.30
CA GLY A 306 11.52 5.36 28.91
C GLY A 306 10.31 6.23 28.58
N ALA A 307 9.94 6.25 27.31
CA ALA A 307 8.77 6.95 26.79
C ALA A 307 7.77 5.92 26.26
N SER A 308 6.46 6.24 26.35
CA SER A 308 5.42 5.40 25.76
C SER A 308 5.56 5.33 24.24
N ARG A 309 5.98 6.42 23.60
CA ARG A 309 6.21 6.53 22.16
C ARG A 309 7.69 6.45 21.80
N ILE A 310 8.02 5.57 20.86
CA ILE A 310 9.34 5.37 20.27
C ILE A 310 9.30 5.84 18.81
N ASP A 311 10.21 6.75 18.45
CA ASP A 311 10.41 7.20 17.07
C ASP A 311 11.31 6.20 16.32
N ILE A 312 10.79 5.67 15.22
CA ILE A 312 11.47 4.69 14.34
C ILE A 312 12.07 5.39 13.12
N GLY A 313 11.57 6.58 12.75
CA GLY A 313 12.03 7.34 11.60
C GLY A 313 11.28 6.99 10.31
N SER A 314 11.83 6.12 9.47
CA SER A 314 11.25 5.79 8.16
C SER A 314 11.24 4.29 7.90
N PHE A 315 10.24 3.83 7.16
CA PHE A 315 10.11 2.45 6.70
C PHE A 315 9.94 2.37 5.19
N GLN A 316 10.69 1.48 4.55
CA GLN A 316 10.35 0.96 3.24
C GLN A 316 9.32 -0.15 3.37
N ALA A 317 8.42 -0.26 2.38
CA ALA A 317 7.46 -1.35 2.38
C ALA A 317 8.19 -2.71 2.32
N GLY A 318 7.77 -3.65 3.16
CA GLY A 318 8.43 -4.94 3.38
C GLY A 318 9.37 -4.97 4.60
N GLU A 319 9.70 -3.82 5.21
CA GLU A 319 10.56 -3.77 6.40
C GLU A 319 9.85 -4.19 7.69
N LYS A 320 10.68 -4.54 8.68
CA LYS A 320 10.28 -4.93 10.02
C LYS A 320 11.17 -4.29 11.06
N VAL A 321 10.61 -3.99 12.23
CA VAL A 321 11.36 -3.52 13.40
C VAL A 321 10.79 -4.13 14.66
N THR A 322 11.63 -4.27 15.67
CA THR A 322 11.24 -4.69 17.01
C THR A 322 11.46 -3.54 17.97
N VAL A 323 10.45 -3.25 18.80
CA VAL A 323 10.52 -2.25 19.87
C VAL A 323 10.14 -2.89 21.19
N THR A 324 10.67 -2.38 22.29
CA THR A 324 10.49 -2.98 23.62
C THR A 324 10.23 -1.91 24.67
N TRP A 325 9.28 -2.18 25.57
CA TRP A 325 8.98 -1.39 26.76
C TRP A 325 9.10 -2.25 28.01
N LEU A 326 9.46 -1.61 29.13
CA LEU A 326 9.36 -2.21 30.45
C LEU A 326 8.19 -1.55 31.18
N VAL A 327 7.24 -2.35 31.63
CA VAL A 327 6.04 -1.90 32.32
C VAL A 327 5.94 -2.54 33.70
N LYS A 328 5.31 -1.85 34.64
CA LYS A 328 5.08 -2.32 36.01
C LYS A 328 3.60 -2.61 36.19
N LEU A 329 3.29 -3.80 36.69
CA LEU A 329 1.92 -4.19 37.05
C LEU A 329 1.63 -3.64 38.45
N ASP A 330 0.76 -2.63 38.58
CA ASP A 330 0.54 -1.95 39.86
C ASP A 330 -0.50 -2.69 40.71
N GLU A 331 -1.76 -2.77 40.27
CA GLU A 331 -2.85 -3.51 40.92
C GLU A 331 -3.84 -4.06 39.87
N GLY A 332 -3.85 -5.38 39.62
CA GLY A 332 -4.66 -6.02 38.57
C GLY A 332 -3.77 -6.72 37.54
N GLY A 333 -3.82 -8.05 37.51
CA GLY A 333 -2.84 -8.88 36.80
C GLY A 333 -3.36 -9.61 35.55
N PRO A 334 -4.55 -10.25 35.57
CA PRO A 334 -4.93 -11.18 34.49
C PRO A 334 -6.07 -10.72 33.56
N ASP A 335 -6.71 -9.57 33.80
CA ASP A 335 -7.81 -9.06 32.96
C ASP A 335 -7.47 -7.71 32.29
N SER A 336 -6.19 -7.35 32.26
CA SER A 336 -5.71 -6.08 31.69
C SER A 336 -5.22 -6.29 30.26
N SER A 337 -5.48 -5.32 29.38
CA SER A 337 -5.03 -5.37 27.98
C SER A 337 -4.01 -4.29 27.69
N ILE A 338 -2.92 -4.66 27.01
CA ILE A 338 -1.90 -3.74 26.49
C ILE A 338 -2.19 -3.47 25.03
N THR A 339 -2.16 -2.20 24.64
CA THR A 339 -2.33 -1.80 23.24
C THR A 339 -1.02 -1.27 22.68
N VAL A 340 -0.65 -1.69 21.47
CA VAL A 340 0.46 -1.11 20.71
C VAL A 340 -0.08 -0.50 19.43
N LYS A 341 0.15 0.80 19.27
CA LYS A 341 -0.14 1.56 18.07
C LYS A 341 1.13 1.73 17.24
N ALA A 342 1.12 1.27 15.99
CA ALA A 342 2.21 1.49 15.04
C ALA A 342 1.69 2.32 13.88
N THR A 343 2.26 3.50 13.66
CA THR A 343 1.82 4.41 12.58
C THR A 343 3.00 5.04 11.86
N GLY A 344 2.72 5.53 10.65
CA GLY A 344 3.59 6.38 9.85
C GLY A 344 2.78 7.16 8.83
N PHE A 345 3.44 8.05 8.11
CA PHE A 345 2.80 8.89 7.12
C PHE A 345 3.18 8.48 5.71
N VAL A 346 2.22 8.54 4.80
CA VAL A 346 2.42 8.39 3.36
C VAL A 346 1.90 9.62 2.65
N SER A 347 2.50 9.97 1.51
CA SER A 347 2.06 11.09 0.70
C SER A 347 2.02 10.70 -0.77
N GLY A 348 1.13 11.32 -1.52
CA GLY A 348 0.97 11.06 -2.94
C GLY A 348 0.03 12.06 -3.59
N ALA A 349 -0.37 11.76 -4.82
CA ALA A 349 -1.31 12.55 -5.58
C ALA A 349 -2.26 11.64 -6.33
N VAL A 350 -3.50 12.10 -6.52
CA VAL A 350 -4.43 11.48 -7.46
C VAL A 350 -4.73 12.44 -8.61
N PRO A 351 -4.83 11.94 -9.85
CA PRO A 351 -5.12 12.77 -11.00
C PRO A 351 -6.58 13.23 -11.00
N GLU A 352 -6.90 14.10 -11.96
CA GLU A 352 -8.27 14.49 -12.24
C GLU A 352 -9.08 13.27 -12.70
N ALA A 353 -10.29 13.10 -12.14
CA ALA A 353 -11.17 11.99 -12.45
C ALA A 353 -12.43 12.49 -13.17
N PRO A 354 -12.61 12.21 -14.47
CA PRO A 354 -13.84 12.49 -15.20
C PRO A 354 -15.09 11.94 -14.50
N ARG A 355 -16.18 12.71 -14.53
CA ARG A 355 -17.48 12.36 -13.93
C ARG A 355 -18.53 11.92 -14.93
N MET A 356 -18.33 12.24 -16.20
CA MET A 356 -19.19 11.96 -17.35
C MET A 356 -18.29 11.56 -18.51
N GLY A 357 -18.77 10.68 -19.40
CA GLY A 357 -17.99 10.13 -20.52
C GLY A 357 -17.55 11.17 -21.55
N GLU A 358 -16.59 12.02 -21.23
CA GLU A 358 -15.72 12.64 -22.23
C GLU A 358 -14.74 11.56 -22.67
N LYS A 359 -14.92 11.09 -23.90
CA LYS A 359 -13.86 10.35 -24.60
C LYS A 359 -12.65 11.28 -24.63
N THR A 360 -11.67 11.03 -23.78
CA THR A 360 -10.35 11.68 -23.82
C THR A 360 -9.74 11.38 -25.18
N LYS A 361 -9.94 12.28 -26.15
CA LYS A 361 -9.16 12.25 -27.40
C LYS A 361 -7.76 12.76 -27.08
N PRO A 362 -6.70 12.15 -27.65
CA PRO A 362 -5.35 12.65 -27.47
C PRO A 362 -5.24 14.06 -28.04
N HIS A 363 -4.52 14.91 -27.31
CA HIS A 363 -4.31 16.34 -27.59
C HIS A 363 -4.17 16.63 -29.09
N SER A 364 -5.14 17.35 -29.65
CA SER A 364 -4.91 18.17 -30.84
C SER A 364 -4.83 19.63 -30.40
N ASN A 365 -3.63 20.21 -30.56
CA ASN A 365 -3.39 21.64 -30.39
C ASN A 365 -4.35 22.43 -31.27
N LYS A 366 -5.15 23.31 -30.68
CA LYS A 366 -5.61 24.56 -31.29
C LYS A 366 -6.38 25.45 -30.29
N GLY A 367 -5.93 26.70 -30.19
CA GLY A 367 -6.82 27.85 -30.08
C GLY A 367 -6.94 28.48 -28.71
N GLU A 368 -6.26 29.61 -28.54
CA GLU A 368 -6.50 30.61 -27.51
C GLU A 368 -7.97 31.05 -27.48
N GLY A 369 -8.56 31.02 -26.28
CA GLY A 369 -9.91 31.52 -26.00
C GLY A 369 -10.28 31.24 -24.54
N GLY A 370 -10.36 32.31 -23.74
CA GLY A 370 -10.54 32.30 -22.28
C GLY A 370 -11.33 31.14 -21.68
N ASP A 371 -10.61 30.22 -21.03
CA ASP A 371 -11.14 29.01 -20.40
C ASP A 371 -11.67 29.34 -18.98
N LYS A 372 -12.93 29.79 -18.89
CA LYS A 372 -13.75 29.44 -17.72
C LYS A 372 -14.17 27.98 -17.89
N LYS A 373 -13.22 27.07 -17.72
CA LYS A 373 -13.42 25.63 -17.86
C LYS A 373 -14.51 25.16 -16.90
N ASN A 374 -15.44 24.41 -17.46
CA ASN A 374 -16.66 23.93 -16.85
C ASN A 374 -16.31 22.95 -15.72
N ASN A 375 -16.13 23.43 -14.49
CA ASN A 375 -15.74 22.69 -13.28
C ASN A 375 -16.80 21.66 -12.79
N ARG A 376 -17.64 21.13 -13.70
CA ARG A 376 -18.75 20.22 -13.41
C ARG A 376 -18.50 18.78 -13.88
N ASN A 377 -17.58 18.57 -14.83
CA ASN A 377 -17.42 17.28 -15.51
C ASN A 377 -16.32 16.39 -14.94
N CYS A 378 -15.61 16.82 -13.89
CA CYS A 378 -14.52 16.06 -13.27
C CYS A 378 -14.45 16.31 -11.76
N TYR A 379 -13.85 15.39 -11.03
CA TYR A 379 -13.25 15.65 -9.72
C TYR A 379 -11.80 16.11 -9.94
N PRO A 380 -11.37 17.22 -9.32
CA PRO A 380 -10.03 17.74 -9.54
C PRO A 380 -8.96 16.79 -9.00
N ALA A 381 -7.77 16.87 -9.60
CA ALA A 381 -6.56 16.29 -9.02
C ALA A 381 -6.28 16.92 -7.64
N TYR A 382 -5.67 16.15 -6.74
CA TYR A 382 -5.22 16.66 -5.46
C TYR A 382 -4.08 15.82 -4.87
N ASP A 383 -3.23 16.49 -4.10
CA ASP A 383 -2.20 15.87 -3.29
C ASP A 383 -2.77 15.47 -1.93
N TYR A 384 -2.18 14.47 -1.31
CA TYR A 384 -2.57 14.01 0.01
C TYR A 384 -1.37 13.60 0.86
N THR A 385 -1.56 13.72 2.17
CA THR A 385 -0.73 13.08 3.20
C THR A 385 -1.70 12.44 4.18
N ASP A 386 -1.52 11.15 4.44
CA ASP A 386 -2.34 10.38 5.36
C ASP A 386 -1.48 9.65 6.37
N GLU A 387 -2.03 9.46 7.56
CA GLU A 387 -1.46 8.59 8.60
C GLU A 387 -2.02 7.18 8.43
N ILE A 388 -1.12 6.23 8.26
CA ILE A 388 -1.41 4.81 8.07
C ILE A 388 -0.85 4.02 9.23
N GLY A 389 -1.46 2.89 9.54
CA GLY A 389 -0.98 2.05 10.63
C GLY A 389 -2.02 1.07 11.14
N VAL A 390 -1.79 0.60 12.35
CA VAL A 390 -2.67 -0.32 13.06
C VAL A 390 -2.53 -0.10 14.57
N GLU A 391 -3.59 -0.44 15.29
CA GLU A 391 -3.60 -0.62 16.74
C GLU A 391 -3.85 -2.09 17.00
N GLU A 392 -2.98 -2.74 17.78
CA GLU A 392 -3.11 -4.15 18.15
C GLU A 392 -3.13 -4.29 19.67
N HIS A 393 -3.88 -5.29 20.15
CA HIS A 393 -4.15 -5.49 21.57
C HIS A 393 -3.67 -6.86 22.02
N LEU A 394 -3.15 -6.94 23.24
CA LEU A 394 -2.78 -8.18 23.92
C LEU A 394 -3.46 -8.21 25.29
N GLU A 395 -4.32 -9.19 25.51
CA GLU A 395 -4.81 -9.57 26.83
C GLU A 395 -3.70 -10.33 27.58
N LEU A 396 -3.44 -9.96 28.84
CA LEU A 396 -2.35 -10.51 29.66
C LEU A 396 -2.70 -11.83 30.38
#